data_AF-A0A7K3B5L7-F1
#
_entry.id   AF-A0A7K3B5L7-F1
#
_cell.length_a   1.000
_cell.length_b   1.000
_cell.length_c   1.000
_cell.angle_alpha   90.00
_cell.angle_beta   90.00
_cell.angle_gamma   90.00
#
_symmetry.space_group_name_H-M   'P 1'
#
loop_
_entity.id
_entity.type
_entity.pdbx_description
1 polymer ?
#
loop_
_entity_poly.entity_id
_entity_poly.type
_entity_poly.pdbx_seq_one_letter_code
_entity_poly.pdbx_strand_id
1 'polypeptide(L)'
;MISTARTLLTPTGDQRPVERAAVDSILDVHPPEMFLWIVFTKPDGGARVWHAWTDGGTGLGDRIDGLATAAGMDAADWLHIGDRHCQQSSRGRIEIQAYPLRPVLADVQAGVRGPDDRRTTLREFVDLAAELNGQRRRPGEPPWLGYGPAVVNRVRQAGSRA
;
A
#
# COMPACT_ATOMS: atom_id res chain seq x y z
N MET A 1 -23.41 7.31 -45.55
CA MET A 1 -22.50 8.22 -44.83
C MET A 1 -22.64 7.94 -43.35
N ILE A 2 -21.65 7.30 -42.72
CA ILE A 2 -21.64 7.05 -41.27
C ILE A 2 -20.97 8.25 -40.63
N SER A 3 -21.75 9.08 -39.93
CA SER A 3 -21.23 10.16 -39.10
C SER A 3 -20.62 9.54 -37.85
N THR A 4 -19.30 9.37 -37.83
CA THR A 4 -18.55 9.11 -36.59
C THR A 4 -18.57 10.39 -35.77
N ALA A 5 -19.60 10.55 -34.95
CA ALA A 5 -19.62 11.56 -33.90
C ALA A 5 -18.36 11.36 -33.04
N ARG A 6 -17.39 12.27 -33.16
CA ARG A 6 -16.25 12.33 -32.25
C ARG A 6 -16.82 12.58 -30.86
N THR A 7 -16.72 11.60 -29.97
CA THR A 7 -16.96 11.80 -28.54
C THR A 7 -15.96 12.85 -28.07
N LEU A 8 -16.42 14.09 -27.95
CA LEU A 8 -15.70 15.14 -27.27
C LEU A 8 -15.65 14.75 -25.78
N LEU A 9 -14.48 14.33 -25.32
CA LEU A 9 -14.22 14.14 -23.90
C LEU A 9 -14.27 15.53 -23.24
N THR A 10 -15.37 15.85 -22.56
CA THR A 10 -15.44 17.04 -21.73
C THR A 10 -14.37 16.92 -20.64
N PRO A 11 -13.47 17.91 -20.47
CA PRO A 11 -12.52 17.90 -19.35
C PRO A 11 -13.29 17.81 -18.04
N THR A 12 -13.13 16.70 -17.33
CA THR A 12 -13.70 16.50 -16.00
C THR A 12 -12.70 16.94 -14.95
N GLY A 13 -13.17 17.61 -13.89
CA GLY A 13 -12.38 17.87 -12.69
C GLY A 13 -12.16 16.61 -11.84
N ASP A 14 -12.90 15.52 -12.11
CA ASP A 14 -12.69 14.24 -11.44
C ASP A 14 -11.53 13.48 -12.09
N GLN A 15 -10.40 13.45 -11.37
CA GLN A 15 -9.19 12.75 -11.80
C GLN A 15 -9.28 11.22 -11.61
N ARG A 16 -10.27 10.70 -10.88
CA ARG A 16 -10.35 9.28 -10.53
C ARG A 16 -10.39 8.33 -11.73
N PRO A 17 -11.12 8.61 -12.83
CA PRO A 17 -11.11 7.73 -14.01
C PRO A 17 -9.73 7.65 -14.67
N VAL A 18 -8.97 8.76 -14.68
CA VAL A 18 -7.61 8.80 -15.23
C VAL A 18 -6.64 8.04 -14.33
N GLU A 19 -6.71 8.25 -13.01
CA GLU A 19 -5.90 7.50 -12.06
C GLU A 19 -6.20 6.01 -12.12
N ARG A 20 -7.48 5.63 -12.26
CA ARG A 20 -7.89 4.23 -12.45
C ARG A 20 -7.23 3.62 -13.68
N ALA A 21 -7.36 4.27 -14.83
CA ALA A 21 -6.74 3.79 -16.07
C ALA A 21 -5.21 3.68 -15.95
N ALA A 22 -4.58 4.60 -15.22
CA ALA A 22 -3.15 4.52 -14.93
C ALA A 22 -2.81 3.31 -14.02
N VAL A 23 -3.61 3.06 -12.97
CA VAL A 23 -3.45 1.87 -12.11
C VAL A 23 -3.60 0.58 -12.91
N ASP A 24 -4.63 0.48 -13.75
CA ASP A 24 -4.87 -0.70 -14.58
C ASP A 24 -3.67 -0.93 -15.54
N SER A 25 -3.21 0.12 -16.22
CA SER A 25 -2.01 0.06 -17.05
C SER A 25 -0.72 -0.29 -16.29
N ILE A 26 -0.63 0.04 -15.00
CA ILE A 26 0.51 -0.36 -14.14
C ILE A 26 0.41 -1.84 -13.80
N LEU A 27 -0.79 -2.35 -13.49
CA LEU A 27 -1.01 -3.77 -13.19
C LEU A 27 -0.63 -4.66 -14.39
N ASP A 28 -0.99 -4.25 -15.61
CA ASP A 28 -0.76 -5.03 -16.84
C ASP A 28 0.72 -5.36 -17.11
N VAL A 29 1.65 -4.58 -16.57
CA VAL A 29 3.10 -4.76 -16.79
C VAL A 29 3.81 -5.47 -15.64
N HIS A 30 3.11 -5.72 -14.54
CA HIS A 30 3.67 -6.43 -13.38
C HIS A 30 3.35 -7.93 -13.44
N PRO A 31 4.24 -8.79 -12.91
CA PRO A 31 3.96 -10.22 -12.84
C PRO A 31 2.76 -10.52 -11.91
N PRO A 32 2.18 -11.72 -11.99
CA PRO A 32 1.17 -12.18 -11.03
C PRO A 32 1.66 -12.14 -9.58
N GLU A 33 0.72 -12.22 -8.64
CA GLU A 33 0.98 -12.34 -7.20
C GLU A 33 1.79 -11.18 -6.59
N MET A 34 1.47 -9.95 -7.00
CA MET A 34 2.08 -8.72 -6.49
C MET A 34 1.05 -7.90 -5.70
N PHE A 35 1.53 -7.22 -4.66
CA PHE A 35 0.86 -6.06 -4.06
C PHE A 35 1.55 -4.78 -4.53
N LEU A 36 0.77 -3.79 -4.97
CA LEU A 36 1.28 -2.52 -5.44
C LEU A 36 0.74 -1.38 -4.57
N TRP A 37 1.66 -0.60 -4.04
CA TRP A 37 1.40 0.68 -3.39
C TRP A 37 1.77 1.79 -4.37
N ILE A 38 0.75 2.47 -4.90
CA ILE A 38 0.88 3.45 -5.98
C ILE A 38 0.53 4.84 -5.46
N VAL A 39 1.48 5.77 -5.51
CA VAL A 39 1.31 7.14 -5.00
C VAL A 39 1.26 8.11 -6.16
N PHE A 40 0.13 8.80 -6.32
CA PHE A 40 -0.04 9.91 -7.25
C PHE A 40 0.29 11.21 -6.54
N THR A 41 1.44 11.81 -6.86
CA THR A 41 1.85 13.10 -6.30
C THR A 41 1.22 14.23 -7.11
N LYS A 42 0.50 15.11 -6.42
CA LYS A 42 -0.21 16.24 -7.01
C LYS A 42 0.69 17.49 -7.06
N PRO A 43 0.43 18.42 -8.00
CA PRO A 43 1.20 19.66 -8.10
C PRO A 43 1.12 20.56 -6.86
N ASP A 44 0.05 20.43 -6.07
CA ASP A 44 -0.20 21.20 -4.84
C ASP A 44 0.58 20.66 -3.63
N GLY A 45 1.44 19.66 -3.82
CA GLY A 45 2.16 18.98 -2.75
C GLY A 45 1.37 17.88 -2.05
N GLY A 46 0.10 17.66 -2.42
CA GLY A 46 -0.70 16.55 -1.92
C GLY A 46 -0.35 15.22 -2.59
N ALA A 47 -0.84 14.12 -2.02
CA ALA A 47 -0.72 12.80 -2.60
C ALA A 47 -2.03 12.02 -2.52
N ARG A 48 -2.23 11.08 -3.45
CA ARG A 48 -3.29 10.08 -3.38
C ARG A 48 -2.70 8.69 -3.54
N VAL A 49 -3.01 7.82 -2.58
CA VAL A 49 -2.54 6.43 -2.58
C VAL A 49 -3.61 5.50 -3.16
N TRP A 50 -3.18 4.64 -4.06
CA TRP A 50 -3.92 3.51 -4.59
C TRP A 50 -3.22 2.21 -4.19
N HIS A 51 -4.01 1.26 -3.69
CA HIS A 51 -3.57 -0.10 -3.44
C HIS A 51 -4.16 -0.99 -4.52
N ALA A 52 -3.32 -1.83 -5.13
CA ALA A 52 -3.70 -2.69 -6.22
C ALA A 52 -3.00 -4.05 -6.12
N TRP A 53 -3.57 -5.05 -6.77
CA TRP A 53 -3.07 -6.42 -6.77
C TRP A 53 -3.10 -6.96 -8.18
N THR A 54 -2.04 -7.65 -8.59
CA THR A 54 -2.06 -8.44 -9.82
C THR A 54 -2.74 -9.78 -9.58
N ASP A 55 -2.94 -10.56 -10.64
CA ASP A 55 -3.64 -11.85 -10.59
C ASP A 55 -3.12 -12.75 -9.46
N GLY A 56 -4.04 -13.27 -8.64
CA GLY A 56 -3.73 -14.10 -7.47
C GLY A 56 -3.20 -13.34 -6.25
N GLY A 57 -2.86 -12.05 -6.39
CA GLY A 57 -2.25 -11.25 -5.32
C GLY A 57 -3.18 -11.00 -4.13
N THR A 58 -4.49 -10.88 -4.36
CA THR A 58 -5.47 -10.63 -3.29
C THR A 58 -5.52 -11.78 -2.28
N GLY A 59 -5.77 -13.00 -2.76
CA GLY A 59 -5.86 -14.19 -1.89
C GLY A 59 -4.53 -14.54 -1.22
N LEU A 60 -3.41 -14.33 -1.91
CA LEU A 60 -2.09 -14.54 -1.32
C LEU A 60 -1.77 -13.49 -0.25
N GLY A 61 -2.13 -12.23 -0.48
CA GLY A 61 -1.99 -11.14 0.49
C GLY A 61 -2.80 -11.41 1.77
N ASP A 62 -4.07 -11.81 1.64
CA ASP A 62 -4.91 -12.13 2.80
C ASP A 62 -4.36 -13.32 3.61
N ARG A 63 -3.75 -14.31 2.92
CA ARG A 63 -3.06 -15.43 3.60
C ARG A 63 -1.84 -14.95 4.38
N ILE A 64 -1.01 -14.10 3.78
CA ILE A 64 0.17 -13.53 4.45
C ILE A 64 -0.28 -12.79 5.71
N ASP A 65 -1.30 -11.95 5.59
CA ASP A 65 -1.83 -11.14 6.69
C ASP A 65 -2.39 -12.00 7.83
N GLY A 66 -3.11 -13.07 7.50
CA GLY A 66 -3.60 -14.03 8.49
C GLY A 66 -2.46 -14.69 9.27
N LEU A 67 -1.40 -15.14 8.57
CA LEU A 67 -0.23 -15.76 9.21
C LEU A 67 0.55 -14.76 10.06
N ALA A 68 0.82 -13.56 9.54
CA ALA A 68 1.55 -12.52 10.25
C ALA A 68 0.82 -12.10 11.53
N THR A 69 -0.50 -11.91 11.45
CA THR A 69 -1.34 -11.56 12.60
C THR A 69 -1.36 -12.69 13.63
N ALA A 70 -1.53 -13.94 13.21
CA ALA A 70 -1.50 -15.10 14.11
C ALA A 70 -0.14 -15.28 14.81
N ALA A 71 0.94 -14.89 14.14
CA ALA A 71 2.30 -14.92 14.69
C ALA A 71 2.62 -13.68 15.55
N GLY A 72 1.70 -12.72 15.72
CA GLY A 72 1.93 -11.52 16.51
C GLY A 72 2.93 -10.55 15.89
N MET A 73 3.01 -10.51 14.55
CA MET A 73 3.90 -9.59 13.82
C MET A 73 3.34 -8.17 13.83
N ASP A 74 4.23 -7.18 13.83
CA ASP A 74 3.90 -5.76 13.90
C ASP A 74 4.31 -4.99 12.63
N ALA A 75 4.11 -3.67 12.63
CA ALA A 75 4.48 -2.82 11.51
C ALA A 75 6.00 -2.76 11.27
N ALA A 76 6.83 -2.95 12.29
CA ALA A 76 8.28 -2.96 12.12
C ALA A 76 8.73 -4.22 11.38
N ASP A 77 8.11 -5.36 11.69
CA ASP A 77 8.29 -6.61 10.93
C ASP A 77 7.81 -6.43 9.48
N TRP A 78 6.65 -5.80 9.28
CA TRP A 78 6.12 -5.50 7.95
C TRP A 78 7.09 -4.66 7.12
N LEU A 79 7.63 -3.58 7.69
CA LEU A 79 8.61 -2.71 7.03
C LEU A 79 9.92 -3.47 6.75
N HIS A 80 10.38 -4.29 7.69
CA HIS A 80 11.60 -5.08 7.49
C HIS A 80 11.48 -6.08 6.34
N ILE A 81 10.39 -6.83 6.29
CA ILE A 81 10.13 -7.78 5.20
C ILE A 81 9.87 -7.03 3.90
N GLY A 82 9.09 -5.94 3.97
CA GLY A 82 8.78 -5.09 2.82
C GLY A 82 10.04 -4.53 2.16
N ASP A 83 10.94 -3.91 2.93
CA ASP A 83 12.18 -3.31 2.43
C ASP A 83 13.08 -4.32 1.70
N ARG A 84 13.08 -5.59 2.13
CA ARG A 84 13.90 -6.66 1.51
C ARG A 84 13.42 -7.01 0.10
N HIS A 85 12.12 -6.89 -0.14
CA HIS A 85 11.47 -7.38 -1.38
C HIS A 85 10.88 -6.27 -2.24
N CYS A 86 10.81 -5.04 -1.74
CA CYS A 86 10.21 -3.90 -2.42
C CYS A 86 10.98 -3.55 -3.69
N GLN A 87 10.26 -3.49 -4.80
CA GLN A 87 10.74 -2.97 -6.07
C GLN A 87 10.15 -1.57 -6.28
N GLN A 88 11.02 -0.57 -6.31
CA GLN A 88 10.61 0.82 -6.51
C GLN A 88 10.77 1.23 -7.97
N SER A 89 9.75 1.89 -8.51
CA SER A 89 9.79 2.52 -9.84
C SER A 89 8.92 3.76 -9.87
N SER A 90 9.01 4.54 -10.94
CA SER A 90 8.18 5.73 -11.13
C SER A 90 7.74 5.90 -12.58
N ARG A 91 6.59 6.54 -12.77
CA ARG A 91 6.05 6.95 -14.07
C ARG A 91 5.57 8.39 -13.98
N GLY A 92 6.47 9.33 -14.29
CA GLY A 92 6.20 10.76 -14.11
C GLY A 92 6.04 11.10 -12.63
N ARG A 93 4.87 11.59 -12.23
CA ARG A 93 4.53 11.91 -10.82
C ARG A 93 3.85 10.76 -10.07
N ILE A 94 3.95 9.54 -10.61
CA ILE A 94 3.41 8.33 -9.99
C ILE A 94 4.60 7.54 -9.45
N GLU A 95 4.65 7.35 -8.15
CA GLU A 95 5.61 6.45 -7.49
C GLU A 95 4.94 5.09 -7.29
N ILE A 96 5.68 4.02 -7.57
CA ILE A 96 5.16 2.64 -7.53
C ILE A 96 6.10 1.82 -6.66
N GLN A 97 5.58 1.26 -5.59
CA GLN A 97 6.25 0.24 -4.79
C GLN A 97 5.54 -1.08 -5.05
N ALA A 98 6.27 -2.03 -5.63
CA ALA A 98 5.76 -3.34 -5.99
C ALA A 98 6.38 -4.41 -5.07
N TYR A 99 5.52 -5.21 -4.44
CA TYR A 99 5.91 -6.22 -3.45
C TYR A 99 5.56 -7.62 -3.99
N PRO A 100 6.56 -8.45 -4.34
CA PRO A 100 6.33 -9.83 -4.71
C PRO A 100 5.91 -10.64 -3.49
N LEU A 101 4.72 -11.22 -3.54
CA LEU A 101 4.10 -11.80 -2.34
C LEU A 101 4.64 -13.18 -1.98
N ARG A 102 5.19 -13.96 -2.92
CA ARG A 102 5.80 -15.25 -2.60
C ARG A 102 7.02 -15.14 -1.69
N PRO A 103 8.03 -14.29 -1.99
CA PRO A 103 9.14 -14.05 -1.07
C PRO A 103 8.69 -13.51 0.29
N VAL A 104 7.71 -12.59 0.30
CA VAL A 104 7.12 -12.06 1.55
C VAL A 104 6.48 -13.18 2.37
N LEU A 105 5.69 -14.07 1.74
CA LEU A 105 5.10 -15.21 2.41
C LEU A 105 6.17 -16.13 3.02
N ALA A 106 7.27 -16.38 2.30
CA ALA A 106 8.36 -17.21 2.79
C ALA A 106 9.00 -16.62 4.06
N ASP A 107 9.28 -15.31 4.07
CA ASP A 107 9.84 -14.62 5.24
C ASP A 107 8.85 -14.64 6.44
N VAL A 108 7.55 -14.45 6.20
CA VAL A 108 6.51 -14.56 7.25
C VAL A 108 6.43 -15.97 7.81
N GLN A 109 6.47 -16.99 6.96
CA GLN A 109 6.45 -18.40 7.38
C GLN A 109 7.72 -18.80 8.15
N ALA A 110 8.86 -18.23 7.78
CA ALA A 110 10.12 -18.40 8.51
C ALA A 110 10.16 -17.60 9.83
N GLY A 111 9.15 -16.77 10.10
CA GLY A 111 9.09 -15.96 11.31
C GLY A 111 10.14 -14.84 11.34
N VAL A 112 10.57 -14.34 10.18
CA VAL A 112 11.53 -13.23 10.10
C VAL A 112 10.98 -12.02 10.85
N ARG A 113 11.80 -11.42 11.72
CA ARG A 113 11.44 -10.25 12.54
C ARG A 113 12.28 -9.05 12.16
N GLY A 114 11.67 -7.87 12.26
CA GLY A 114 12.38 -6.60 12.20
C GLY A 114 13.23 -6.39 13.45
N PRO A 115 14.37 -5.70 13.32
CA PRO A 115 15.26 -5.42 14.45
C PRO A 115 14.61 -4.43 15.43
N ASP A 116 15.00 -4.51 16.70
CA ASP A 116 14.37 -3.75 17.79
C ASP A 116 14.61 -2.24 17.72
N ASP A 117 15.72 -1.81 17.10
CA ASP A 117 16.01 -0.41 16.83
C ASP A 117 14.96 0.19 15.89
N ARG A 118 14.61 -0.53 14.81
CA ARG A 118 13.57 -0.12 13.87
C ARG A 118 12.19 -0.04 14.53
N ARG A 119 11.86 -0.99 15.41
CA ARG A 119 10.62 -0.98 16.19
C ARG A 119 10.56 0.26 17.10
N THR A 120 11.66 0.56 17.79
CA THR A 120 11.78 1.75 18.64
C THR A 120 11.61 3.04 17.83
N THR A 121 12.34 3.19 16.73
CA THR A 121 12.25 4.38 15.86
C THR A 121 10.87 4.54 15.26
N LEU A 122 10.22 3.46 14.83
CA LEU A 122 8.86 3.52 14.29
C LEU A 122 7.87 4.00 15.35
N ARG A 123 7.96 3.48 16.57
CA ARG A 123 7.11 3.90 17.69
C ARG A 123 7.30 5.39 18.00
N GLU A 124 8.54 5.85 18.11
CA GLU A 124 8.86 7.26 18.33
C GLU A 124 8.32 8.16 17.22
N PHE A 125 8.45 7.73 15.97
CA PHE A 125 7.91 8.45 14.82
C PHE A 125 6.39 8.55 14.86
N VAL A 126 5.69 7.46 15.18
CA VAL A 126 4.23 7.44 15.32
C VAL A 126 3.77 8.32 16.49
N ASP A 127 4.49 8.30 17.61
CA ASP A 127 4.19 9.15 18.77
C ASP A 127 4.38 10.64 18.47
N LEU A 128 5.45 10.99 17.76
CA LEU A 128 5.70 12.36 17.30
C LEU A 128 4.62 12.80 16.32
N ALA A 129 4.25 11.95 15.37
CA ALA A 129 3.17 12.23 14.42
C ALA A 129 1.83 12.45 15.16
N ALA A 130 1.53 11.63 16.17
CA ALA A 130 0.32 11.81 16.98
C ALA A 130 0.33 13.17 17.70
N GLU A 131 1.46 13.54 18.30
CA GLU A 131 1.63 14.83 18.99
C GLU A 131 1.44 16.03 18.05
N LEU A 132 2.12 16.02 16.90
CA LEU A 132 2.02 17.10 15.90
C LEU A 132 0.60 17.27 15.34
N ASN A 133 -0.19 16.20 15.31
CA ASN A 133 -1.57 16.22 14.85
C ASN A 133 -2.61 16.34 15.97
N GLY A 134 -2.18 16.57 17.23
CA GLY A 134 -3.08 16.66 18.38
C GLY A 134 -3.84 15.37 18.70
N GLN A 135 -3.34 14.22 18.23
CA GLN A 135 -3.94 12.90 18.44
C GLN A 135 -3.39 12.25 19.71
N ARG A 136 -4.21 11.43 20.35
CA ARG A 136 -3.79 10.64 21.50
C ARG A 136 -2.82 9.54 21.04
N ARG A 137 -1.65 9.47 21.67
CA ARG A 137 -0.68 8.37 21.49
C ARG A 137 -1.37 7.03 21.74
N ARG A 138 -1.17 6.08 20.83
CA ARG A 138 -1.68 4.71 20.98
C ARG A 138 -0.66 3.87 21.75
N PRO A 139 -1.07 3.15 22.80
CA PRO A 139 -0.16 2.27 23.51
C PRO A 139 0.19 1.04 22.66
N GLY A 140 1.43 0.57 22.78
CA GLY A 140 1.92 -0.66 22.14
C GLY A 140 2.58 -0.43 20.78
N GLU A 141 2.96 -1.54 20.13
CA GLU A 141 3.59 -1.49 18.81
C GLU A 141 2.54 -1.24 17.71
N PRO A 142 2.86 -0.46 16.67
CA PRO A 142 1.94 -0.26 15.56
C PRO A 142 1.63 -1.60 14.87
N PRO A 143 0.36 -1.89 14.55
CA PRO A 143 -0.03 -3.20 14.05
C PRO A 143 0.48 -3.45 12.63
N TRP A 144 0.58 -4.73 12.26
CA TRP A 144 0.81 -5.17 10.88
C TRP A 144 -0.05 -4.40 9.86
N LEU A 145 0.58 -3.86 8.82
CA LEU A 145 -0.06 -2.92 7.89
C LEU A 145 -0.83 -3.61 6.75
N GLY A 146 -0.52 -4.87 6.46
CA GLY A 146 -1.22 -5.69 5.50
C GLY A 146 -0.60 -5.71 4.10
N TYR A 147 -0.73 -6.84 3.42
CA TYR A 147 -0.54 -7.01 1.98
C TYR A 147 -1.84 -7.40 1.28
N GLY A 148 -2.82 -7.92 2.03
CA GLY A 148 -4.12 -8.34 1.54
C GLY A 148 -5.19 -7.25 1.63
N PRO A 149 -6.20 -7.29 0.75
CA PRO A 149 -7.29 -6.32 0.77
C PRO A 149 -8.05 -6.29 2.11
N ALA A 150 -8.14 -7.41 2.84
CA ALA A 150 -8.89 -7.45 4.09
C ALA A 150 -8.29 -6.56 5.20
N VAL A 151 -6.97 -6.47 5.27
CA VAL A 151 -6.26 -5.59 6.23
C VAL A 151 -6.10 -4.19 5.66
N VAL A 152 -5.60 -4.06 4.42
CA VAL A 152 -5.29 -2.77 3.80
C VAL A 152 -6.53 -1.87 3.71
N ASN A 153 -7.69 -2.42 3.34
CA ASN A 153 -8.93 -1.62 3.25
C ASN A 153 -9.49 -1.25 4.62
N ARG A 154 -9.23 -2.05 5.66
CA ARG A 154 -9.64 -1.75 7.04
C ARG A 154 -8.87 -0.55 7.59
N VAL A 155 -7.55 -0.52 7.37
CA VAL A 155 -6.69 0.61 7.77
C VAL A 155 -7.16 1.90 7.11
N ARG A 156 -7.53 1.85 5.83
CA ARG A 156 -8.06 3.02 5.10
C ARG A 156 -9.39 3.53 5.66
N GLN A 157 -10.30 2.65 6.07
CA GLN A 157 -11.60 3.06 6.63
C GLN A 157 -11.47 3.67 8.04
N ALA A 158 -10.47 3.26 8.82
CA ALA A 158 -10.19 3.83 10.14
C ALA A 158 -9.69 5.29 10.05
N GLY A 159 -9.05 5.69 8.95
CA GLY A 159 -8.56 7.06 8.72
C GLY A 159 -9.59 8.04 8.16
N SER A 160 -10.76 7.58 7.69
CA SER A 160 -11.84 8.45 7.17
C SER A 160 -12.89 8.87 8.22
N ARG A 161 -12.67 8.56 9.50
CA ARG A 161 -13.57 8.91 10.62
C ARG A 161 -12.94 9.87 11.65
N ALA A 162 -11.83 10.52 11.30
CA ALA A 162 -11.18 11.55 12.12
C ALA A 162 -11.41 12.93 11.51
#